data_AF-A0A7C4I5F2-F1
#
_entry.id   AF-A0A7C4I5F2-F1
#
_cell.length_a   1.000
_cell.length_b   1.000
_cell.length_c   1.000
_cell.angle_alpha   90.00
_cell.angle_beta   90.00
_cell.angle_gamma   90.00
#
_symmetry.space_group_name_H-M   'P 1'
#
loop_
_entity.id
_entity.type
_entity.pdbx_description
1 polymer ?
#
loop_
_entity_poly.entity_id
_entity_poly.type
_entity_poly.pdbx_seq_one_letter_code
_entity_poly.pdbx_strand_id
1 'polypeptide(L)'
;MSEIPLKSVKKFYTLLFSGKISDAEKSLDYIKKKLGENSGYYRALYGIYYSYVNDDRDSYVFRLWERHLDGTDKNTLYNELKNLMDNAQQPPVEFIKTWLDLISMIDQLPIPHKLRKEEQQVDSSEYTETGEEEIEDLEESSE
;
A
#
# COMPACT_ATOMS: atom_id res chain seq x y z
N MET A 1 -27.33 -3.18 -14.32
CA MET A 1 -25.88 -3.00 -14.60
C MET A 1 -25.19 -4.32 -14.31
N SER A 2 -24.11 -4.66 -15.01
CA SER A 2 -23.37 -5.89 -14.74
C SER A 2 -22.55 -5.72 -13.47
N GLU A 3 -22.85 -6.46 -12.40
CA GLU A 3 -22.01 -6.45 -11.21
C GLU A 3 -20.75 -7.30 -11.43
N ILE A 4 -19.60 -6.81 -10.98
CA ILE A 4 -18.37 -7.61 -10.95
C ILE A 4 -18.35 -8.47 -9.67
N PRO A 5 -18.11 -9.79 -9.75
CA PRO A 5 -17.97 -10.60 -8.55
C PRO A 5 -16.77 -10.15 -7.71
N LEU A 6 -16.95 -10.00 -6.39
CA LEU A 6 -15.88 -9.60 -5.46
C LEU A 6 -14.63 -10.50 -5.57
N LYS A 7 -14.81 -11.79 -5.91
CA LYS A 7 -13.73 -12.74 -6.20
C LYS A 7 -12.80 -12.29 -7.34
N SER A 8 -13.33 -11.60 -8.36
CA SER A 8 -12.55 -11.06 -9.48
C SER A 8 -11.73 -9.83 -9.05
N VAL A 9 -12.30 -9.00 -8.18
CA VAL A 9 -11.63 -7.83 -7.59
C VAL A 9 -10.51 -8.29 -6.64
N LYS A 10 -10.78 -9.26 -5.76
CA LYS A 10 -9.78 -9.89 -4.90
C LYS A 10 -8.64 -10.53 -5.71
N LYS A 11 -8.96 -11.20 -6.83
CA LYS A 11 -7.95 -11.76 -7.75
C LYS A 11 -7.04 -10.66 -8.30
N PHE A 12 -7.61 -9.54 -8.76
CA PHE A 12 -6.85 -8.39 -9.24
C PHE A 12 -5.88 -7.87 -8.17
N TYR A 13 -6.36 -7.59 -6.95
CA TYR A 13 -5.50 -7.12 -5.85
C TYR A 13 -4.43 -8.14 -5.44
N THR A 14 -4.77 -9.43 -5.39
CA THR A 14 -3.81 -10.49 -5.08
C THR A 14 -2.68 -10.54 -6.10
N LEU A 15 -2.97 -10.39 -7.40
CA LEU A 15 -1.96 -10.34 -8.46
C LEU A 15 -1.11 -9.06 -8.37
N LEU A 16 -1.75 -7.92 -8.14
CA LEU A 16 -1.10 -6.60 -8.02
C LEU A 16 -0.09 -6.59 -6.87
N PHE A 17 -0.54 -6.89 -5.65
CA PHE A 17 0.31 -6.85 -4.46
C PHE A 17 1.36 -7.97 -4.47
N SER A 18 1.09 -9.13 -5.08
CA SER A 18 2.12 -10.16 -5.34
C SER A 18 3.21 -9.76 -6.36
N GLY A 19 3.03 -8.67 -7.12
CA GLY A 19 3.97 -8.23 -8.15
C GLY A 19 3.79 -8.90 -9.51
N LYS A 20 2.68 -9.59 -9.74
CA LYS A 20 2.31 -10.19 -11.03
C LYS A 20 1.62 -9.13 -11.91
N ILE A 21 2.31 -8.02 -12.18
CA ILE A 21 1.72 -6.80 -12.77
C ILE A 21 1.00 -7.10 -14.09
N SER A 22 1.62 -7.83 -15.02
CA SER A 22 1.00 -8.19 -16.30
C SER A 22 -0.25 -9.09 -16.18
N ASP A 23 -0.39 -9.85 -15.08
CA ASP A 23 -1.61 -10.63 -14.82
C ASP A 23 -2.66 -9.82 -14.07
N ALA A 24 -2.24 -8.87 -13.22
CA ALA A 24 -3.12 -7.88 -12.62
C ALA A 24 -3.77 -7.01 -13.70
N GLU A 25 -3.00 -6.56 -14.69
CA GLU A 25 -3.47 -5.80 -15.84
C GLU A 25 -4.50 -6.59 -16.68
N LYS A 26 -4.22 -7.86 -17.02
CA LYS A 26 -5.20 -8.75 -17.68
C LYS A 26 -6.48 -8.92 -16.84
N SER A 27 -6.34 -9.02 -15.51
CA SER A 27 -7.49 -9.12 -14.60
C SER A 27 -8.29 -7.82 -14.57
N LEU A 28 -7.64 -6.67 -14.70
CA LEU A 28 -8.25 -5.35 -14.73
C LEU A 28 -8.95 -5.08 -16.08
N ASP A 29 -8.36 -5.51 -17.21
CA ASP A 29 -9.00 -5.47 -18.53
C ASP A 29 -10.25 -6.39 -18.60
N TYR A 30 -10.23 -7.56 -17.94
CA TYR A 30 -11.44 -8.36 -17.77
C TYR A 30 -12.55 -7.58 -17.03
N ILE A 31 -12.19 -6.83 -15.98
CA ILE A 31 -13.14 -5.98 -15.24
C ILE A 31 -13.62 -4.82 -16.13
N LYS A 32 -12.73 -4.16 -16.89
CA LYS A 32 -13.05 -3.13 -17.89
C LYS A 32 -14.12 -3.62 -18.88
N LYS A 33 -13.93 -4.83 -19.42
CA LYS A 33 -14.86 -5.46 -20.39
C LYS A 33 -16.22 -5.84 -19.78
N LYS A 34 -16.32 -5.94 -18.45
CA LYS A 34 -17.57 -6.27 -17.74
C LYS A 34 -18.34 -5.04 -17.25
N LEU A 35 -17.64 -4.02 -16.77
CA LEU A 35 -18.23 -2.80 -16.20
C LEU A 35 -18.33 -1.64 -17.21
N GLY A 36 -17.47 -1.64 -18.23
CA GLY A 36 -17.26 -0.51 -19.13
C GLY A 36 -16.21 0.49 -18.59
N GLU A 37 -15.49 1.14 -19.50
CA GLU A 37 -14.43 2.10 -19.21
C GLU A 37 -14.91 3.37 -18.47
N ASN A 38 -16.20 3.64 -18.54
CA ASN A 38 -16.84 4.78 -17.88
C ASN A 38 -17.41 4.45 -16.49
N SER A 39 -17.32 3.20 -16.02
CA SER A 39 -17.64 2.89 -14.62
C SER A 39 -16.63 3.57 -13.68
N GLY A 40 -17.15 4.28 -12.68
CA GLY A 40 -16.35 4.87 -11.61
C GLY A 40 -15.60 3.80 -10.80
N TYR A 41 -16.20 2.63 -10.61
CA TYR A 41 -15.59 1.50 -9.92
C TYR A 41 -14.38 0.97 -10.69
N TYR A 42 -14.50 0.80 -12.01
CA TYR A 42 -13.36 0.44 -12.86
C TYR A 42 -12.27 1.53 -12.84
N ARG A 43 -12.65 2.81 -12.94
CA ARG A 43 -11.69 3.93 -12.92
C ARG A 43 -10.96 4.03 -11.57
N ALA A 44 -11.63 3.75 -10.46
CA ALA A 44 -11.01 3.70 -9.13
C ALA A 44 -10.02 2.52 -9.02
N LEU A 45 -10.39 1.33 -9.49
CA LEU A 45 -9.45 0.19 -9.57
C LEU A 45 -8.23 0.51 -10.44
N TYR A 46 -8.43 1.20 -11.56
CA TYR A 46 -7.35 1.64 -12.44
C TYR A 46 -6.47 2.72 -11.79
N GLY A 47 -7.04 3.65 -11.02
CA GLY A 47 -6.27 4.60 -10.21
C GLY A 47 -5.37 3.91 -9.19
N ILE A 48 -5.90 2.91 -8.46
CA ILE A 48 -5.11 2.11 -7.51
C ILE A 48 -3.99 1.34 -8.22
N TYR A 49 -4.30 0.71 -9.36
CA TYR A 49 -3.29 0.05 -10.20
C TYR A 49 -2.19 1.03 -10.63
N TYR A 50 -2.57 2.21 -11.12
CA TYR A 50 -1.66 3.21 -11.64
C TYR A 50 -0.73 3.77 -10.55
N SER A 51 -1.25 4.25 -9.42
CA SER A 51 -0.41 4.73 -8.32
C SER A 51 0.51 3.63 -7.78
N TYR A 52 0.00 2.40 -7.61
CA TYR A 52 0.81 1.30 -7.13
C TYR A 52 1.92 0.89 -8.11
N VAL A 53 1.65 0.85 -9.42
CA VAL A 53 2.65 0.51 -10.44
C VAL A 53 3.74 1.57 -10.56
N ASN A 54 3.38 2.86 -10.50
CA ASN A 54 4.31 3.99 -10.66
C ASN A 54 5.08 4.38 -9.37
N ASP A 55 4.98 3.59 -8.29
CA ASP A 55 5.66 3.87 -7.01
C ASP A 55 5.27 5.21 -6.37
N ASP A 56 4.02 5.63 -6.56
CA ASP A 56 3.41 6.80 -5.92
C ASP A 56 3.20 6.54 -4.42
N ARG A 57 4.29 6.65 -3.64
CA ARG A 57 4.31 6.34 -2.19
C ARG A 57 3.40 7.26 -1.37
N ASP A 58 3.15 8.47 -1.85
CA ASP A 58 2.20 9.38 -1.20
C ASP A 58 0.74 8.98 -1.39
N SER A 59 0.44 8.11 -2.36
CA SER A 59 -0.94 7.66 -2.61
C SER A 59 -1.54 6.87 -1.44
N TYR A 60 -2.87 6.99 -1.33
CA TYR A 60 -3.64 6.35 -0.27
C TYR A 60 -3.49 4.82 -0.24
N VAL A 61 -3.13 4.15 -1.34
CA VAL A 61 -2.92 2.69 -1.32
C VAL A 61 -1.66 2.28 -0.53
N PHE A 62 -0.57 3.04 -0.57
CA PHE A 62 0.61 2.76 0.26
C PHE A 62 0.32 3.08 1.73
N ARG A 63 -0.18 4.30 2.00
CA ARG A 63 -0.56 4.73 3.37
C ARG A 63 -1.60 3.82 4.04
N LEU A 64 -2.51 3.23 3.26
CA LEU A 64 -3.47 2.23 3.77
C LEU A 64 -2.78 0.94 4.22
N TRP A 65 -1.80 0.48 3.44
CA TRP A 65 -1.06 -0.74 3.75
C TRP A 65 -0.06 -0.54 4.89
N GLU A 66 0.68 0.58 4.91
CA GLU A 66 1.58 0.96 6.01
C GLU A 66 0.82 0.91 7.35
N ARG A 67 -0.29 1.67 7.46
CA ARG A 67 -1.11 1.68 8.68
C ARG A 67 -1.66 0.32 9.08
N HIS A 68 -1.98 -0.54 8.11
CA HIS A 68 -2.46 -1.89 8.39
C HIS A 68 -1.34 -2.80 8.92
N LEU A 69 -0.14 -2.67 8.38
CA LEU A 69 1.06 -3.39 8.85
C LEU A 69 1.52 -2.88 10.23
N ASP A 70 1.36 -1.58 10.52
CA ASP A 70 1.53 -0.97 11.84
C ASP A 70 0.47 -1.41 12.87
N GLY A 71 -0.44 -2.31 12.50
CA GLY A 71 -1.44 -2.90 13.40
C GLY A 71 -2.80 -2.20 13.45
N THR A 72 -3.07 -1.21 12.57
CA THR A 72 -4.42 -0.64 12.45
C THR A 72 -5.37 -1.71 11.88
N ASP A 73 -6.40 -2.06 12.64
CA ASP A 73 -7.36 -3.07 12.21
C ASP A 73 -8.24 -2.56 11.05
N LYS A 74 -8.71 -3.48 10.20
CA LYS A 74 -9.50 -3.12 9.02
C LYS A 74 -10.81 -2.40 9.34
N ASN A 75 -11.43 -2.59 10.51
CA ASN A 75 -12.69 -1.94 10.84
C ASN A 75 -12.45 -0.48 11.19
N THR A 76 -11.34 -0.17 11.88
CA THR A 76 -10.87 1.21 12.07
C THR A 76 -10.63 1.88 10.72
N LEU A 77 -9.83 1.27 9.84
CA LEU A 77 -9.57 1.80 8.48
C LEU A 77 -10.86 2.00 7.67
N TYR A 78 -11.80 1.06 7.75
CA TYR A 78 -13.09 1.12 7.06
C TYR A 78 -13.97 2.27 7.58
N ASN A 79 -14.07 2.40 8.91
CA ASN A 79 -14.87 3.43 9.55
C ASN A 79 -14.29 4.83 9.35
N GLU A 80 -12.98 4.99 9.43
CA GLU A 80 -12.32 6.26 9.11
C GLU A 80 -12.58 6.71 7.68
N LEU A 81 -12.40 5.81 6.69
CA LEU A 81 -12.69 6.14 5.30
C LEU A 81 -14.17 6.48 5.14
N LYS A 82 -15.08 5.69 5.71
CA LYS A 82 -16.52 5.95 5.65
C LYS A 82 -16.85 7.33 6.25
N ASN A 83 -16.31 7.66 7.43
CA ASN A 83 -16.51 8.95 8.08
C ASN A 83 -15.93 10.11 7.26
N LEU A 84 -14.77 9.95 6.62
CA LEU A 84 -14.21 10.93 5.69
C LEU A 84 -15.18 11.20 4.54
N MET A 85 -15.81 10.15 4.00
CA MET A 85 -16.75 10.28 2.89
C MET A 85 -18.12 10.85 3.31
N ASP A 86 -18.62 10.50 4.49
CA ASP A 86 -19.89 11.04 5.03
C ASP A 86 -19.80 12.56 5.26
N ASN A 87 -18.58 13.09 5.45
CA ASN A 87 -18.29 14.54 5.54
C ASN A 87 -17.92 15.19 4.20
N ALA A 88 -17.80 14.43 3.10
CA ALA A 88 -17.44 14.96 1.79
C ALA A 88 -18.67 15.47 1.01
N GLN A 89 -18.51 16.56 0.26
CA GLN A 89 -19.58 17.08 -0.58
C GLN A 89 -19.71 16.24 -1.87
N GLN A 90 -20.71 15.35 -1.91
CA GLN A 90 -21.06 14.49 -3.05
C GLN A 90 -19.89 13.64 -3.61
N PRO A 91 -19.27 12.77 -2.79
CA PRO A 91 -18.22 11.88 -3.27
C PRO A 91 -18.76 10.85 -4.29
N PRO A 92 -17.95 10.43 -5.29
CA PRO A 92 -18.40 9.43 -6.27
C PRO A 92 -18.61 8.06 -5.60
N VAL A 93 -19.87 7.62 -5.48
CA VAL A 93 -20.26 6.42 -4.74
C VAL A 93 -19.48 5.17 -5.16
N GLU A 94 -19.27 4.97 -6.47
CA GLU A 94 -18.50 3.83 -6.97
C GLU A 94 -17.02 3.87 -6.56
N PHE A 95 -16.41 5.06 -6.47
CA PHE A 95 -15.02 5.23 -6.02
C PHE A 95 -14.88 4.84 -4.55
N ILE A 96 -15.80 5.31 -3.71
CA ILE A 96 -15.86 4.95 -2.28
C ILE A 96 -15.99 3.43 -2.12
N LYS A 97 -16.93 2.82 -2.87
CA LYS A 97 -17.16 1.38 -2.82
C LYS A 97 -15.89 0.59 -3.16
N THR A 98 -15.11 1.00 -4.16
CA THR A 98 -13.84 0.33 -4.50
C THR A 98 -12.86 0.29 -3.32
N TRP A 99 -12.71 1.40 -2.59
CA TRP A 99 -11.83 1.45 -1.43
C TRP A 99 -12.37 0.67 -0.22
N LEU A 100 -13.67 0.77 0.06
CA LEU A 100 -14.31 -0.03 1.11
C LEU A 100 -14.24 -1.54 0.82
N ASP A 101 -14.39 -1.95 -0.44
CA ASP A 101 -14.22 -3.33 -0.88
C ASP A 101 -12.76 -3.79 -0.64
N LEU A 102 -11.75 -2.99 -1.01
CA LEU A 102 -10.34 -3.27 -0.73
C LEU A 102 -10.08 -3.47 0.77
N ILE A 103 -10.52 -2.53 1.61
CA ILE A 103 -10.33 -2.60 3.07
C ILE A 103 -11.03 -3.85 3.65
N SER A 104 -12.24 -4.18 3.17
CA SER A 104 -12.98 -5.36 3.66
C SER A 104 -12.23 -6.68 3.49
N MET A 105 -11.33 -6.75 2.50
CA MET A 105 -10.57 -7.95 2.15
C MET A 105 -9.07 -7.86 2.49
N ILE A 106 -8.59 -6.79 3.12
CA ILE A 106 -7.15 -6.49 3.28
C ILE A 106 -6.38 -7.60 3.99
N ASP A 107 -6.88 -8.13 5.12
CA ASP A 107 -6.27 -9.28 5.85
C ASP A 107 -6.15 -10.56 5.01
N GLN A 108 -6.81 -10.62 3.85
CA GLN A 108 -6.84 -11.79 2.96
C GLN A 108 -6.02 -11.59 1.68
N LEU A 109 -5.28 -10.48 1.58
CA LEU A 109 -4.42 -10.13 0.46
C LEU A 109 -2.93 -10.34 0.85
N PRO A 110 -2.05 -10.63 -0.11
CA PRO A 110 -0.62 -10.71 0.15
C PRO A 110 -0.06 -9.31 0.45
N ILE A 111 0.87 -9.22 1.40
CA ILE A 111 1.62 -8.00 1.70
C ILE A 111 2.24 -7.45 0.39
N PRO A 112 2.08 -6.15 0.08
CA PRO A 112 2.61 -5.55 -1.13
C PRO A 112 4.11 -5.80 -1.31
N HIS A 113 4.47 -6.39 -2.44
CA HIS A 113 5.86 -6.69 -2.78
C HIS A 113 6.79 -5.47 -2.84
N LYS A 114 6.22 -4.26 -2.90
CA LYS A 114 6.94 -2.99 -2.86
C LYS A 114 7.29 -2.54 -1.44
N LEU A 115 6.46 -2.88 -0.45
CA LEU A 115 6.70 -2.60 0.98
C LEU A 115 7.64 -3.64 1.63
N ARG A 116 7.54 -4.92 1.24
CA ARG A 116 8.42 -6.01 1.74
C ARG A 116 9.92 -5.81 1.54
N LYS A 117 10.33 -4.80 0.76
CA LYS A 117 11.74 -4.47 0.54
C LYS A 117 12.31 -3.50 1.59
N GLU A 118 11.46 -2.70 2.22
CA GLU A 118 11.91 -1.76 3.26
C GLU A 118 12.29 -2.49 4.55
N GLU A 119 11.56 -3.55 4.94
CA GLU A 119 11.89 -4.41 6.09
C GLU A 119 13.31 -5.02 6.01
N GLN A 120 13.81 -5.32 4.80
CA GLN A 120 15.14 -5.91 4.61
C GLN A 120 16.27 -4.88 4.47
N GLN A 121 15.95 -3.58 4.46
CA GLN A 121 16.96 -2.53 4.28
C GLN A 121 17.37 -1.87 5.62
N VAL A 122 16.50 -1.92 6.64
CA VAL A 122 16.79 -1.40 7.99
C VAL A 122 17.76 -2.32 8.77
N ASP A 123 17.66 -3.63 8.58
CA ASP A 123 18.43 -4.68 9.30
C ASP A 123 19.90 -4.81 8.83
N SER A 124 20.45 -3.77 8.19
CA SER A 124 21.83 -3.78 7.65
C SER A 124 22.63 -2.49 7.87
N SER A 125 22.07 -1.50 8.59
CA SER A 125 22.75 -0.24 8.94
C SER A 125 23.10 -0.10 10.42
N GLU A 126 22.77 -1.07 11.29
CA GLU A 126 23.01 -0.99 12.74
C GLU A 126 24.28 -1.74 13.17
N TYR A 127 25.45 -1.25 12.72
CA TYR A 127 26.76 -1.60 13.27
C TYR A 127 27.71 -0.38 13.23
N THR A 128 27.45 0.62 14.07
CA THR A 128 28.38 1.75 14.30
C THR A 128 28.45 2.13 15.78
N GLU A 129 29.14 1.31 16.59
CA GLU A 129 29.72 1.60 17.91
C GLU A 129 30.47 0.32 18.36
N THR A 130 31.55 0.31 19.15
CA THR A 130 32.32 1.34 19.89
C THR A 130 33.81 1.00 19.81
N GLY A 131 34.71 1.99 19.93
CA GLY A 131 36.16 1.77 19.93
C GLY A 131 36.97 3.01 20.26
N GLU A 132 36.72 3.60 21.44
CA GLU A 132 37.63 4.52 22.13
C GLU A 132 38.97 3.78 22.41
N GLU A 133 40.14 4.40 22.52
CA GLU A 133 40.50 5.41 23.54
C GLU A 133 41.44 6.51 23.01
N GLU A 134 41.30 7.70 23.61
CA GLU A 134 42.26 8.81 23.53
C GLU A 134 43.51 8.51 24.36
N ILE A 135 44.70 8.95 23.91
CA ILE A 135 45.85 9.21 24.79
C ILE A 135 46.57 10.50 24.36
N GLU A 136 46.20 11.60 25.01
CA GLU A 136 46.99 12.82 25.23
C GLU A 136 47.39 12.84 26.73
N ASP A 137 48.50 13.41 27.21
CA ASP A 137 49.78 13.81 26.60
C ASP A 137 50.80 14.13 27.75
N LEU A 138 52.12 14.21 27.46
CA LEU A 138 53.20 14.88 28.26
C LEU A 138 53.44 14.41 29.74
N GLU A 139 54.61 14.47 30.39
CA GLU A 139 55.80 15.37 30.44
C GLU A 139 57.07 14.50 30.67
N GLU A 140 58.30 14.74 30.18
CA GLU A 140 59.24 15.89 30.14
C GLU A 140 60.41 15.75 31.16
N SER A 141 61.66 15.92 30.68
CA SER A 141 62.94 16.03 31.43
C SER A 141 63.40 14.79 32.25
N SER A 142 64.68 14.43 32.42
CA SER A 142 66.00 15.04 32.09
C SER A 142 66.94 13.90 31.59
N GLU A 143 68.22 14.08 31.25
CA GLU A 143 69.16 15.22 31.33
C GLU A 143 70.10 15.22 30.11
#